data_AF-A0A2H0P5E3-F1
#
_entry.id   AF-A0A2H0P5E3-F1
#
_cell.length_a   1.000
_cell.length_b   1.000
_cell.length_c   1.000
_cell.angle_alpha   90.00
_cell.angle_beta   90.00
_cell.angle_gamma   90.00
#
_symmetry.space_group_name_H-M   'P 1'
#
loop_
_entity.id
_entity.type
_entity.pdbx_description
1 polymer ?
#
loop_
_entity_poly.entity_id
_entity_poly.type
_entity_poly.pdbx_seq_one_letter_code
_entity_poly.pdbx_strand_id
1 'polypeptide(L)'
;ILRNNGVHEFGLPWVQAEVGMPFKISGFIRGISYQGLTIAGGGLRYGLYATSDKPWAPQVLVSAVAHSVVHTDFTASHAGASLVCSAGTPFFAPYAGVGFDRVRLVVRQSNLDPTLNGRVVNTLESRFTLGMRLTPYQFTYINLAATMAHGQGGAEAGLGVRF
;
A
#
# COMPACT_ATOMS: atom_id res chain seq x y z
N ILE A 1 12.28 -16.47 -3.21
CA ILE A 1 13.48 -16.04 -2.44
C ILE A 1 13.10 -15.79 -0.98
N LEU A 2 12.23 -14.83 -0.64
CA LEU A 2 11.78 -14.60 0.76
C LEU A 2 11.07 -15.83 1.39
N ARG A 3 10.20 -16.49 0.63
CA ARG A 3 9.50 -17.72 1.05
C ARG A 3 10.42 -18.91 1.38
N ASN A 4 11.57 -19.02 0.70
CA ASN A 4 12.52 -20.11 0.93
C ASN A 4 13.47 -19.83 2.10
N ASN A 5 13.43 -18.62 2.67
CA ASN A 5 14.27 -18.18 3.78
C ASN A 5 13.48 -18.00 5.10
N GLY A 6 12.26 -18.54 5.21
CA GLY A 6 11.49 -18.54 6.45
C GLY A 6 10.88 -17.19 6.86
N VAL A 7 10.84 -16.21 5.95
CA VAL A 7 10.12 -14.95 6.18
C VAL A 7 8.65 -15.17 5.85
N HIS A 8 7.82 -15.25 6.90
CA HIS A 8 6.39 -15.57 6.78
C HIS A 8 5.53 -14.31 6.58
N GLU A 9 6.00 -13.16 7.07
CA GLU A 9 5.33 -11.87 6.96
C GLU A 9 6.37 -10.76 6.77
N PHE A 10 6.07 -9.82 5.89
CA PHE A 10 6.85 -8.61 5.69
C PHE A 10 6.03 -7.41 6.13
N GLY A 11 6.55 -6.69 7.12
CA GLY A 11 5.91 -5.52 7.72
C GLY A 11 6.53 -4.24 7.18
N LEU A 12 5.74 -3.37 6.54
CA LEU A 12 6.19 -2.04 6.12
C LEU A 12 5.54 -0.94 6.98
N PRO A 13 6.31 -0.19 7.79
CA PRO A 13 5.82 1.02 8.44
C PRO A 13 5.80 2.21 7.47
N TRP A 14 4.63 2.72 7.12
CA TRP A 14 4.48 3.84 6.21
C TRP A 14 4.35 5.17 6.97
N VAL A 15 4.97 6.22 6.42
CA VAL A 15 4.57 7.60 6.70
C VAL A 15 3.79 8.11 5.50
N GLN A 16 2.59 8.64 5.74
CA GLN A 16 1.65 9.03 4.68
C GLN A 16 1.10 10.45 4.88
N ALA A 17 1.02 11.23 3.81
CA ALA A 17 0.32 12.51 3.79
C ALA A 17 -0.80 12.46 2.77
N GLU A 18 -1.99 12.90 3.15
CA GLU A 18 -3.19 12.91 2.32
C GLU A 18 -3.77 14.31 2.18
N VAL A 19 -4.30 14.60 1.00
CA VAL A 19 -5.05 15.81 0.70
C VAL A 19 -6.40 15.45 0.09
N GLY A 20 -7.48 15.93 0.71
CA GLY A 20 -8.82 15.88 0.13
C GLY A 20 -8.97 16.91 -0.99
N MET A 21 -9.38 16.47 -2.18
CA MET A 21 -9.67 17.35 -3.32
C MET A 21 -11.19 17.38 -3.61
N PRO A 22 -11.67 18.40 -4.35
CA PRO A 22 -13.04 18.42 -4.85
C PRO A 22 -13.39 17.17 -5.68
N PHE A 23 -14.70 16.93 -5.89
CA PHE A 23 -15.20 15.79 -6.69
C PHE A 23 -14.91 14.40 -6.10
N LYS A 24 -14.79 14.28 -4.77
CA LYS A 24 -14.52 13.00 -4.07
C LYS A 24 -13.18 12.36 -4.45
N ILE A 25 -12.25 13.19 -4.93
CA ILE A 25 -10.89 12.77 -5.23
C ILE A 25 -10.05 13.02 -3.98
N SER A 26 -9.12 12.12 -3.67
CA SER A 26 -8.12 12.36 -2.64
C SER A 26 -6.77 11.90 -3.13
N GLY A 27 -5.76 12.75 -2.96
CA GLY A 27 -4.37 12.41 -3.26
C GLY A 27 -3.65 11.98 -2.00
N PHE A 28 -2.71 11.05 -2.12
CA PHE A 28 -1.80 10.74 -1.04
C PHE A 28 -0.40 10.47 -1.55
N ILE A 29 0.58 10.76 -0.71
CA ILE A 29 1.96 10.34 -0.87
C ILE A 29 2.36 9.53 0.35
N ARG A 30 3.15 8.48 0.15
CA ARG A 30 3.68 7.67 1.25
C ARG A 30 5.10 7.24 0.97
N GLY A 31 5.88 7.08 2.03
CA GLY A 31 7.23 6.58 1.91
C GLY A 31 7.78 6.03 3.20
N ILE A 32 8.87 5.29 3.05
CA ILE A 32 9.70 4.73 4.11
C ILE A 32 11.14 4.64 3.60
N SER A 33 12.10 4.87 4.49
CA SER A 33 13.48 4.47 4.28
C SER A 33 13.93 3.66 5.49
N TYR A 34 14.37 2.43 5.27
CA TYR A 34 14.85 1.53 6.32
C TYR A 34 15.95 0.61 5.79
N GLN A 35 17.09 0.56 6.48
CA GLN A 35 18.23 -0.33 6.16
C GLN A 35 18.64 -0.32 4.67
N GLY A 36 18.72 0.85 4.04
CA GLY A 36 19.10 0.98 2.63
C GLY A 36 17.98 0.72 1.63
N LEU A 37 16.81 0.25 2.08
CA LEU A 37 15.58 0.15 1.29
C LEU A 37 14.79 1.44 1.41
N THR A 38 14.66 2.16 0.31
CA THR A 38 13.79 3.33 0.21
C THR A 38 12.61 3.01 -0.67
N ILE A 39 11.40 3.14 -0.14
CA ILE A 39 10.17 3.05 -0.89
C ILE A 39 9.46 4.39 -0.82
N ALA A 40 9.18 4.99 -1.97
CA ALA A 40 8.44 6.25 -2.04
C ALA A 40 7.43 6.19 -3.17
N GLY A 41 6.26 6.77 -2.94
CA GLY A 41 5.22 6.78 -3.94
C GLY A 41 4.00 7.54 -3.48
N GLY A 42 2.92 7.32 -4.20
CA GLY A 42 1.66 7.96 -3.92
C GLY A 42 0.56 7.39 -4.77
N GLY A 43 -0.62 7.95 -4.61
CA GLY A 43 -1.79 7.50 -5.33
C GLY A 43 -2.93 8.49 -5.28
N LEU A 44 -3.93 8.16 -6.08
CA LEU A 44 -5.21 8.86 -6.11
C LEU A 44 -6.29 7.90 -5.66
N ARG A 45 -7.29 8.44 -4.96
CA ARG A 45 -8.49 7.74 -4.54
C ARG A 45 -9.69 8.49 -5.08
N TYR A 46 -10.71 7.74 -5.51
CA TYR A 46 -11.97 8.27 -6.00
C TYR A 46 -13.12 7.57 -5.28
N GLY A 47 -13.93 8.34 -4.55
CA GLY A 47 -15.11 7.82 -3.86
C GLY A 47 -16.27 7.58 -4.83
N LEU A 48 -16.73 6.33 -4.94
CA LEU A 48 -17.85 5.95 -5.81
C LEU A 48 -19.20 6.40 -5.25
N TYR A 49 -19.38 6.33 -3.94
CA TYR A 49 -20.60 6.76 -3.25
C TYR A 49 -20.43 8.14 -2.61
N ALA A 50 -21.56 8.80 -2.32
CA ALA A 50 -21.51 10.01 -1.50
C ALA A 50 -21.04 9.64 -0.10
N THR A 51 -20.03 10.35 0.40
CA THR A 51 -19.57 10.22 1.78
C THR A 51 -20.76 10.47 2.70
N SER A 52 -21.17 9.46 3.45
CA SER A 52 -22.19 9.61 4.47
C SER A 52 -21.51 9.67 5.83
N ASP A 53 -21.86 10.68 6.61
CA ASP A 53 -21.37 10.86 7.98
C ASP A 53 -22.09 9.93 8.98
N LYS A 54 -23.06 9.14 8.50
CA LYS A 54 -23.74 8.14 9.32
C LYS A 54 -22.74 7.05 9.72
N PRO A 55 -22.64 6.73 11.03
CA PRO A 55 -21.85 5.60 11.49
C PRO A 55 -22.23 4.33 10.71
N TRP A 56 -21.23 3.54 10.34
CA TRP A 56 -21.38 2.29 9.60
C TRP A 56 -21.96 2.41 8.19
N ALA A 57 -22.11 3.62 7.65
CA ALA A 57 -22.46 3.77 6.25
C ALA A 57 -21.33 3.22 5.37
N PRO A 58 -21.63 2.32 4.40
CA PRO A 58 -20.61 1.76 3.53
C PRO A 58 -20.06 2.85 2.60
N GLN A 59 -18.75 2.95 2.57
CA GLN A 59 -18.01 3.83 1.67
C GLN A 59 -17.18 2.96 0.73
N VAL A 60 -17.42 3.11 -0.57
CA VAL A 60 -16.65 2.40 -1.61
C VAL A 60 -15.82 3.41 -2.38
N LEU A 61 -14.54 3.10 -2.55
CA LEU A 61 -13.59 3.91 -3.29
C LEU A 61 -12.76 3.04 -4.23
N VAL A 62 -12.31 3.65 -5.31
CA VAL A 62 -11.27 3.10 -6.18
C VAL A 62 -9.98 3.85 -5.90
N SER A 63 -8.85 3.17 -5.82
CA SER A 63 -7.54 3.77 -5.68
C SER A 63 -6.58 3.30 -6.76
N ALA A 64 -5.80 4.22 -7.31
CA ALA A 64 -4.66 3.92 -8.15
C ALA A 64 -3.38 4.37 -7.43
N VAL A 65 -2.35 3.54 -7.42
CA VAL A 65 -1.12 3.76 -6.67
C VAL A 65 0.11 3.49 -7.53
N ALA A 66 1.17 4.24 -7.29
CA ALA A 66 2.47 4.04 -7.90
C ALA A 66 3.57 4.25 -6.86
N HIS A 67 4.50 3.30 -6.76
CA HIS A 67 5.64 3.34 -5.85
C HIS A 67 6.93 3.01 -6.60
N SER A 68 8.00 3.68 -6.20
CA SER A 68 9.37 3.39 -6.55
C SER A 68 10.08 2.80 -5.34
N VAL A 69 10.79 1.69 -5.56
CA VAL A 69 11.57 0.96 -4.57
C VAL A 69 13.02 1.01 -5.02
N VAL A 70 13.89 1.51 -4.15
CA VAL A 70 15.32 1.61 -4.39
C VAL A 70 16.06 0.96 -3.25
N HIS A 71 16.90 -0.01 -3.59
CA HIS A 71 17.87 -0.65 -2.71
C HIS A 71 19.24 -0.67 -3.42
N THR A 72 20.32 -0.94 -2.69
CA THR A 72 21.66 -1.11 -3.30
C THR A 72 21.68 -2.24 -4.32
N ASP A 73 21.02 -3.34 -3.97
CA ASP A 73 21.07 -4.60 -4.73
C ASP A 73 20.00 -4.70 -5.82
N PHE A 74 18.88 -3.98 -5.67
CA PHE A 74 17.76 -4.04 -6.61
C PHE A 74 16.97 -2.74 -6.66
N THR A 75 16.28 -2.52 -7.78
CA THR A 75 15.25 -1.49 -7.89
C THR A 75 13.94 -2.15 -8.30
N ALA A 76 12.83 -1.63 -7.80
CA ALA A 76 11.52 -2.07 -8.25
C ALA A 76 10.57 -0.90 -8.49
N SER A 77 9.65 -1.06 -9.42
CA SER A 77 8.52 -0.15 -9.62
C SER A 77 7.23 -0.94 -9.44
N HIS A 78 6.33 -0.39 -8.63
CA HIS A 78 5.05 -0.99 -8.29
C HIS A 78 3.94 -0.04 -8.74
N ALA A 79 3.03 -0.51 -9.60
CA ALA A 79 1.81 0.21 -9.95
C ALA A 79 0.61 -0.67 -9.63
N GLY A 80 -0.43 -0.13 -9.01
CA GLY A 80 -1.59 -0.92 -8.63
C GLY A 80 -2.89 -0.17 -8.70
N ALA A 81 -3.98 -0.91 -8.83
CA ALA A 81 -5.33 -0.40 -8.75
C ALA A 81 -6.16 -1.29 -7.82
N SER A 82 -6.96 -0.69 -6.94
CA SER A 82 -7.78 -1.44 -5.98
C SER A 82 -9.14 -0.80 -5.76
N LEU A 83 -10.13 -1.64 -5.55
CA LEU A 83 -11.44 -1.30 -5.01
C LEU A 83 -11.40 -1.54 -3.50
N VAL A 84 -11.80 -0.55 -2.71
CA VAL A 84 -11.81 -0.64 -1.24
C VAL A 84 -13.19 -0.27 -0.73
N CYS A 85 -13.72 -1.09 0.15
CA CYS A 85 -14.95 -0.85 0.90
C CYS A 85 -14.60 -0.67 2.38
N SER A 86 -15.16 0.35 3.01
CA SER A 86 -14.98 0.63 4.43
C SER A 86 -16.30 1.03 5.07
N ALA A 87 -16.53 0.65 6.31
CA ALA A 87 -17.67 1.07 7.09
C ALA A 87 -17.25 1.18 8.55
N GLY A 88 -17.56 2.29 9.20
CA GLY A 88 -17.17 2.47 10.60
C GLY A 88 -17.59 3.79 11.19
N THR A 89 -16.89 4.19 12.24
CA THR A 89 -17.12 5.42 12.99
C THR A 89 -16.01 6.44 12.68
N PRO A 90 -16.13 7.70 13.13
CA PRO A 90 -15.05 8.67 13.01
C PRO A 90 -13.72 8.20 13.64
N PHE A 91 -13.78 7.41 14.72
CA PHE A 91 -12.61 6.96 15.49
C PHE A 91 -11.97 5.69 14.94
N PHE A 92 -12.75 4.77 14.38
CA PHE A 92 -12.22 3.55 13.78
C PHE A 92 -13.07 3.11 12.59
N ALA A 93 -12.41 2.69 11.52
CA ALA A 93 -13.04 2.26 10.29
C ALA A 93 -12.33 1.01 9.73
N PRO A 94 -12.88 -0.20 9.94
CA PRO A 94 -12.42 -1.37 9.21
C PRO A 94 -12.68 -1.20 7.71
N TYR A 95 -11.81 -1.79 6.91
CA TYR A 95 -11.92 -1.80 5.47
C TYR A 95 -11.41 -3.10 4.86
N ALA A 96 -11.96 -3.43 3.71
CA ALA A 96 -11.56 -4.55 2.90
C ALA A 96 -11.37 -4.07 1.46
N GLY A 97 -10.43 -4.65 0.73
CA GLY A 97 -10.16 -4.28 -0.64
C GLY A 97 -9.65 -5.42 -1.47
N VAL A 98 -9.86 -5.28 -2.77
CA VAL A 98 -9.37 -6.19 -3.82
C VAL A 98 -8.74 -5.35 -4.91
N GLY A 99 -7.65 -5.82 -5.50
CA GLY A 99 -6.94 -5.06 -6.51
C GLY A 99 -5.98 -5.89 -7.33
N PHE A 100 -5.29 -5.20 -8.22
CA PHE A 100 -4.23 -5.76 -9.04
C PHE A 100 -2.99 -4.91 -8.91
N ASP A 101 -1.84 -5.55 -8.76
CA ASP A 101 -0.54 -4.91 -8.67
C ASP A 101 0.37 -5.44 -9.77
N ARG A 102 1.01 -4.50 -10.47
CA ARG A 102 2.08 -4.74 -11.42
C ARG A 102 3.39 -4.34 -10.78
N VAL A 103 4.28 -5.30 -10.59
CA VAL A 103 5.63 -5.09 -10.08
C VAL A 103 6.64 -5.39 -11.17
N ARG A 104 7.59 -4.48 -11.34
CA ARG A 104 8.78 -4.67 -12.16
C ARG A 104 9.99 -4.58 -11.26
N LEU A 105 10.72 -5.68 -11.13
CA LEU A 105 11.95 -5.80 -10.34
C LEU A 105 13.15 -5.85 -11.30
N VAL A 106 14.17 -5.05 -11.02
CA VAL A 106 15.45 -5.05 -11.72
C VAL A 106 16.53 -5.38 -10.69
N VAL A 107 17.20 -6.51 -10.89
CA VAL A 107 18.33 -6.91 -10.05
C VAL A 107 19.56 -6.16 -10.51
N ARG A 108 20.14 -5.33 -9.64
CA ARG A 108 21.36 -4.57 -9.96
C ARG A 108 22.60 -5.37 -9.61
N GLN A 109 22.61 -5.93 -8.41
CA GLN A 109 23.74 -6.70 -7.88
C GLN A 109 23.23 -7.84 -7.00
N SER A 110 23.74 -9.05 -7.25
CA SER A 110 23.46 -10.26 -6.50
C SER A 110 24.79 -10.95 -6.20
N ASN A 111 25.13 -11.04 -4.92
CA ASN A 111 26.35 -11.71 -4.45
C ASN A 111 26.18 -13.24 -4.37
N LEU A 112 24.94 -13.74 -4.40
CA LEU A 112 24.61 -15.17 -4.28
C LEU A 112 24.54 -15.86 -5.65
N ASP A 113 24.10 -15.15 -6.67
CA ASP A 113 24.02 -15.65 -8.04
C ASP A 113 24.28 -14.50 -9.02
N PRO A 114 25.50 -14.40 -9.57
CA PRO A 114 25.88 -13.36 -10.53
C PRO A 114 25.08 -13.41 -11.84
N THR A 115 24.46 -14.55 -12.18
CA THR A 115 23.66 -14.69 -13.42
C THR A 115 22.35 -13.89 -13.38
N LEU A 116 21.93 -13.47 -12.19
CA LEU A 116 20.75 -12.64 -11.99
C LEU A 116 21.02 -11.14 -12.21
N ASN A 117 22.28 -10.72 -12.30
CA ASN A 117 22.64 -9.31 -12.46
C ASN A 117 22.10 -8.76 -13.80
N GLY A 118 21.37 -7.65 -13.73
CA GLY A 118 20.71 -7.04 -14.89
C GLY A 118 19.38 -7.69 -15.29
N ARG A 119 18.97 -8.78 -14.61
CA ARG A 119 17.70 -9.45 -14.92
C ARG A 119 16.52 -8.58 -14.51
N VAL A 120 15.53 -8.53 -15.40
CA VAL A 120 14.26 -7.84 -15.19
C VAL A 120 13.16 -8.88 -15.05
N VAL A 121 12.38 -8.76 -13.98
CA VAL A 121 11.21 -9.61 -13.73
C VAL A 121 9.99 -8.73 -13.61
N ASN A 122 8.96 -9.04 -14.39
CA ASN A 122 7.66 -8.38 -14.33
C ASN A 122 6.61 -9.37 -13.85
N THR A 123 5.73 -8.93 -12.96
CA THR A 123 4.67 -9.75 -12.40
C THR A 123 3.41 -8.88 -12.28
N LEU A 124 2.27 -9.41 -12.69
CA LEU A 124 0.95 -8.79 -12.54
C LEU A 124 0.09 -9.75 -11.74
N GLU A 125 -0.36 -9.33 -10.57
CA GLU A 125 -1.01 -10.21 -9.60
C GLU A 125 -2.20 -9.55 -8.94
N SER A 126 -3.12 -10.37 -8.44
CA SER A 126 -4.21 -9.89 -7.58
C SER A 126 -3.74 -9.70 -6.14
N ARG A 127 -4.31 -8.71 -5.46
CA ARG A 127 -4.08 -8.39 -4.05
C ARG A 127 -5.41 -8.30 -3.31
N PHE A 128 -5.49 -8.98 -2.18
CA PHE A 128 -6.55 -8.79 -1.20
C PHE A 128 -5.99 -8.01 -0.02
N THR A 129 -6.77 -7.09 0.53
CA THR A 129 -6.37 -6.27 1.68
C THR A 129 -7.49 -6.27 2.69
N LEU A 130 -7.15 -6.51 3.95
CA LEU A 130 -8.04 -6.34 5.09
C LEU A 130 -7.34 -5.43 6.06
N GLY A 131 -8.00 -4.38 6.54
CA GLY A 131 -7.36 -3.43 7.43
C GLY A 131 -8.33 -2.65 8.29
N MET A 132 -7.75 -1.79 9.09
CA MET A 132 -8.44 -0.92 10.03
C MET A 132 -7.70 0.41 10.09
N ARG A 133 -8.47 1.48 9.90
CA ARG A 133 -8.03 2.84 10.15
C ARG A 133 -8.48 3.27 11.54
N LEU A 134 -7.57 3.80 12.33
CA LEU A 134 -7.83 4.42 13.64
C LEU A 134 -7.54 5.91 13.53
N THR A 135 -8.45 6.77 13.98
CA THR A 135 -8.32 8.24 13.91
C THR A 135 -8.29 8.79 15.34
N PRO A 136 -7.14 8.75 16.04
CA PRO A 136 -7.05 9.24 17.41
C PRO A 136 -7.21 10.76 17.53
N TYR A 137 -6.79 11.51 16.50
CA TYR A 137 -6.92 12.96 16.43
C TYR A 137 -7.41 13.41 15.06
N GLN A 138 -8.01 14.59 14.98
CA GLN A 138 -8.72 15.09 13.78
C GLN A 138 -7.88 15.06 12.49
N PHE A 139 -6.57 15.29 12.58
CA PHE A 139 -5.68 15.36 11.40
C PHE A 139 -4.78 14.14 11.26
N THR A 140 -4.80 13.18 12.18
CA THR A 140 -3.89 12.04 12.15
C THR A 140 -4.64 10.73 12.20
N TYR A 141 -4.18 9.76 11.45
CA TYR A 141 -4.69 8.40 11.51
C TYR A 141 -3.55 7.39 11.56
N ILE A 142 -3.85 6.25 12.17
CA ILE A 142 -3.05 5.05 12.14
C ILE A 142 -3.77 4.07 11.22
N ASN A 143 -3.03 3.42 10.35
CA ASN A 143 -3.54 2.38 9.48
C ASN A 143 -2.86 1.06 9.78
N LEU A 144 -3.63 -0.01 9.90
CA LEU A 144 -3.14 -1.38 10.08
C LEU A 144 -3.84 -2.25 9.05
N ALA A 145 -3.08 -2.96 8.23
CA ALA A 145 -3.63 -3.84 7.21
C ALA A 145 -2.83 -5.11 7.04
N ALA A 146 -3.53 -6.21 6.82
CA ALA A 146 -2.99 -7.43 6.26
C ALA A 146 -3.26 -7.42 4.75
N THR A 147 -2.26 -7.78 3.96
CA THR A 147 -2.35 -7.95 2.52
C THR A 147 -2.05 -9.39 2.15
N MET A 148 -2.67 -9.88 1.10
CA MET A 148 -2.37 -11.18 0.52
C MET A 148 -2.14 -11.00 -0.98
N ALA A 149 -0.90 -11.24 -1.41
CA ALA A 149 -0.48 -11.15 -2.81
C ALA A 149 0.24 -12.45 -3.20
N HIS A 150 -0.18 -13.11 -4.30
CA HIS A 150 0.40 -14.37 -4.77
C HIS A 150 0.48 -15.49 -3.69
N GLY A 151 -0.55 -15.58 -2.83
CA GLY A 151 -0.56 -16.54 -1.72
C GLY A 151 0.46 -16.26 -0.61
N GLN A 152 1.07 -15.06 -0.59
CA GLN A 152 1.95 -14.59 0.48
C GLN A 152 1.20 -13.55 1.32
N GLY A 153 1.25 -13.72 2.63
CA GLY A 153 0.78 -12.74 3.59
C GLY A 153 1.78 -11.59 3.74
N GLY A 154 1.28 -10.39 3.84
CA GLY A 154 2.02 -9.17 4.17
C GLY A 154 1.26 -8.38 5.22
N ALA A 155 1.99 -7.53 5.93
CA ALA A 155 1.40 -6.60 6.89
C ALA A 155 1.88 -5.18 6.57
N GLU A 156 0.95 -4.23 6.59
CA GLU A 156 1.22 -2.82 6.44
C GLU A 156 0.74 -2.11 7.69
N ALA A 157 1.62 -1.33 8.30
CA ALA A 157 1.26 -0.40 9.36
C ALA A 157 1.62 1.00 8.87
N GLY A 158 0.89 2.04 9.24
CA GLY A 158 1.24 3.37 8.80
C GLY A 158 0.68 4.46 9.70
N LEU A 159 1.45 5.53 9.84
CA LEU A 159 0.98 6.79 10.40
C LEU A 159 0.71 7.73 9.23
N GLY A 160 -0.44 8.38 9.23
CA GLY A 160 -0.72 9.40 8.24
C GLY A 160 -1.37 10.65 8.78
N VAL A 161 -1.17 11.73 8.03
CA VAL A 161 -1.78 13.04 8.29
C VAL A 161 -2.73 13.36 7.14
N ARG A 162 -3.92 13.86 7.45
CA ARG A 162 -4.96 14.19 6.47
C ARG A 162 -5.39 15.65 6.63
N PHE A 163 -5.39 16.38 5.51
CA PHE A 163 -5.87 17.75 5.39
C PHE A 163 -7.09 17.84 4.46
#